data_AF-A0A966I4J7-F1
#
_entry.id   AF-A0A966I4J7-F1
#
_cell.length_a   1.000
_cell.length_b   1.000
_cell.length_c   1.000
_cell.angle_alpha   90.00
_cell.angle_beta   90.00
_cell.angle_gamma   90.00
#
_symmetry.space_group_name_H-M   'P 1'
#
loop_
_entity.id
_entity.type
_entity.pdbx_description
1 polymer ?
#
loop_
_entity_poly.entity_id
_entity_poly.type
_entity_poly.pdbx_seq_one_letter_code
_entity_poly.pdbx_strand_id
1 'polypeptide(L)'
;MEGYWKDRRVAPLLSDLSQSVFATLGVPGTSNILNLDPNDARRECILLIDGMGMNALELVEQTLPIFRQLKLHTQLSATFPSTTSSSLTSLGTGVHVGSHGMVGYTMRVPHSGSPERLLNALKWDERVDPHYWQSSPTLFERGRQSGLNVTHIAAKRYEETGFTRAALRGANYHGVNVIDEMVSATIEAESIAAGLFGPTVEAKNLERIGDLVVIANDKLILVEPDREELQLAMVGHHGGISAAETEIPLLMEQR
;
A
#
# COMPACT_ATOMS: atom_id res chain seq x y z
N MET A 1 -33.71 14.40 -5.72
CA MET A 1 -32.43 13.80 -5.28
C MET A 1 -32.23 14.22 -3.84
N GLU A 2 -32.63 13.37 -2.90
CA GLU A 2 -32.08 13.49 -1.54
C GLU A 2 -30.55 13.43 -1.66
N GLY A 3 -29.87 14.41 -1.07
CA GLY A 3 -28.48 14.68 -1.41
C GLY A 3 -27.57 13.52 -1.08
N TYR A 4 -26.81 13.04 -2.07
CA TYR A 4 -25.73 12.04 -1.95
C TYR A 4 -24.77 12.29 -0.77
N TRP A 5 -24.70 13.53 -0.29
CA TRP A 5 -23.83 13.99 0.80
C TRP A 5 -24.52 14.22 2.15
N LYS A 6 -25.86 14.26 2.23
CA LYS A 6 -26.55 14.63 3.49
C LYS A 6 -26.56 13.53 4.54
N ASP A 7 -26.08 12.34 4.21
CA ASP A 7 -25.81 11.29 5.17
C ASP A 7 -24.39 10.72 5.03
N ARG A 8 -23.49 11.20 5.89
CA ARG A 8 -22.35 10.38 6.38
C ARG A 8 -22.81 9.09 7.08
N ARG A 9 -24.13 8.81 7.12
CA ARG A 9 -24.76 7.61 7.66
C ARG A 9 -24.86 6.44 6.65
N VAL A 10 -24.44 6.59 5.39
CA VAL A 10 -24.61 5.52 4.37
C VAL A 10 -23.44 4.52 4.33
N ALA A 11 -22.17 4.97 4.35
CA ALA A 11 -20.97 4.14 4.57
C ALA A 11 -19.69 5.00 4.50
N PRO A 12 -18.57 4.60 5.13
CA PRO A 12 -17.27 5.25 4.95
C PRO A 12 -16.76 5.16 3.50
N LEU A 13 -15.89 6.09 3.10
CA LEU A 13 -15.32 6.19 1.75
C LEU A 13 -13.88 5.63 1.67
N LEU A 14 -13.35 5.46 0.46
CA LEU A 14 -11.91 5.14 0.25
C LEU A 14 -10.96 6.16 0.87
N SER A 15 -11.34 7.45 0.90
CA SER A 15 -10.56 8.46 1.64
C SER A 15 -10.49 8.13 3.13
N ASP A 16 -11.57 7.61 3.71
CA ASP A 16 -11.62 7.27 5.14
C ASP A 16 -10.78 6.03 5.44
N LEU A 17 -10.70 5.08 4.50
CA LEU A 17 -9.79 3.94 4.59
C LEU A 17 -8.33 4.40 4.68
N SER A 18 -7.88 5.20 3.70
CA SER A 18 -6.50 5.70 3.70
C SER A 18 -6.20 6.58 4.92
N GLN A 19 -7.11 7.46 5.33
CA GLN A 19 -6.96 8.24 6.56
C GLN A 19 -6.80 7.35 7.78
N SER A 20 -7.56 6.26 7.86
CA SER A 20 -7.50 5.35 9.00
C SER A 20 -6.21 4.55 9.05
N VAL A 21 -5.76 4.01 7.91
CA VAL A 21 -4.48 3.30 7.81
C VAL A 21 -3.30 4.23 8.16
N PHE A 22 -3.27 5.45 7.63
CA PHE A 22 -2.19 6.37 7.96
C PHE A 22 -2.27 6.89 9.41
N ALA A 23 -3.46 6.84 10.04
CA ALA A 23 -3.61 7.13 11.46
C ALA A 23 -3.05 6.01 12.35
N THR A 24 -3.26 4.73 12.00
CA THR A 24 -2.65 3.60 12.75
C THR A 24 -1.12 3.63 12.67
N LEU A 25 -0.58 4.14 11.56
CA LEU A 25 0.86 4.36 11.36
C LEU A 25 1.41 5.63 12.03
N GLY A 26 0.55 6.45 12.66
CA GLY A 26 0.96 7.63 13.44
C GLY A 26 1.26 8.89 12.62
N VAL A 27 0.75 9.00 11.38
CA VAL A 27 0.94 10.20 10.56
C VAL A 27 0.12 11.38 11.11
N PRO A 28 0.73 12.56 11.38
CA PRO A 28 0.02 13.69 11.96
C PRO A 28 -1.13 14.20 11.07
N GLY A 29 -2.25 14.59 11.70
CA GLY A 29 -3.40 15.18 11.02
C GLY A 29 -4.23 14.18 10.19
N THR A 30 -4.12 12.87 10.48
CA THR A 30 -5.02 11.84 9.95
C THR A 30 -6.03 11.43 11.01
N SER A 31 -7.03 10.61 10.65
CA SER A 31 -8.09 10.18 11.57
C SER A 31 -8.49 8.73 11.33
N ASN A 32 -8.53 7.94 12.39
CA ASN A 32 -8.95 6.54 12.36
C ASN A 32 -10.49 6.41 12.37
N ILE A 33 -11.10 6.82 11.26
CA ILE A 33 -12.56 6.85 11.06
C ILE A 33 -13.15 5.43 11.07
N LEU A 34 -12.38 4.45 10.58
CA LEU A 34 -12.80 3.05 10.49
C LEU A 34 -12.59 2.27 11.79
N ASN A 35 -12.03 2.89 12.83
CA ASN A 35 -11.65 2.23 14.08
C ASN A 35 -10.82 0.95 13.83
N LEU A 36 -9.81 1.05 12.96
CA LEU A 36 -8.84 -0.03 12.76
C LEU A 36 -8.06 -0.24 14.06
N ASP A 37 -7.82 -1.50 14.41
CA ASP A 37 -7.07 -1.84 15.61
C ASP A 37 -5.64 -1.28 15.55
N PRO A 38 -5.04 -0.93 16.70
CA PRO A 38 -3.63 -0.58 16.75
C PRO A 38 -2.77 -1.70 16.20
N ASN A 39 -1.84 -1.34 15.33
CA ASN A 39 -0.90 -2.28 14.74
C ASN A 39 0.49 -2.05 15.36
N ASP A 40 0.85 -2.89 16.34
CA ASP A 40 2.12 -2.79 17.06
C ASP A 40 3.34 -2.92 16.13
N ALA A 41 3.19 -3.67 15.04
CA ALA A 41 4.23 -3.80 14.01
C ALA A 41 4.38 -2.55 13.15
N ARG A 42 3.39 -1.62 13.16
CA ARG A 42 3.35 -0.38 12.38
C ARG A 42 3.63 -0.60 10.88
N ARG A 43 3.06 -1.68 10.32
CA ARG A 43 3.18 -2.05 8.90
C ARG A 43 1.82 -2.42 8.34
N GLU A 44 1.41 -1.77 7.26
CA GLU A 44 0.07 -1.92 6.68
C GLU A 44 0.19 -2.16 5.17
N CYS A 45 -0.45 -3.21 4.68
CA CYS A 45 -0.55 -3.50 3.25
C CYS A 45 -2.00 -3.33 2.78
N ILE A 46 -2.21 -2.45 1.78
CA ILE A 46 -3.51 -2.25 1.14
C ILE A 46 -3.51 -2.92 -0.22
N LEU A 47 -4.29 -3.99 -0.37
CA LEU A 47 -4.60 -4.57 -1.67
C LEU A 47 -5.89 -3.94 -2.22
N LEU A 48 -5.77 -3.21 -3.34
CA LEU A 48 -6.90 -2.63 -4.04
C LEU A 48 -7.12 -3.32 -5.39
N ILE A 49 -8.32 -3.84 -5.61
CA ILE A 49 -8.71 -4.51 -6.85
C ILE A 49 -9.67 -3.60 -7.62
N ASP A 50 -9.21 -3.05 -8.75
CA ASP A 50 -10.01 -2.13 -9.56
C ASP A 50 -11.29 -2.81 -10.08
N GLY A 51 -12.43 -2.12 -9.97
CA GLY A 51 -13.74 -2.63 -10.37
C GLY A 51 -14.35 -3.70 -9.46
N MET A 52 -13.70 -4.10 -8.36
CA MET A 52 -14.26 -5.12 -7.45
C MET A 52 -15.22 -4.51 -6.42
N GLY A 53 -16.51 -4.48 -6.74
CA GLY A 53 -17.59 -4.16 -5.80
C GLY A 53 -18.19 -5.40 -5.10
N MET A 54 -19.15 -5.19 -4.20
CA MET A 54 -19.81 -6.26 -3.43
C MET A 54 -20.39 -7.37 -4.32
N ASN A 55 -21.05 -7.03 -5.43
CA ASN A 55 -21.59 -8.04 -6.35
C ASN A 55 -20.49 -8.96 -6.92
N ALA A 56 -19.32 -8.41 -7.23
CA ALA A 56 -18.20 -9.21 -7.74
C ALA A 56 -17.60 -10.09 -6.63
N LEU A 57 -17.51 -9.56 -5.40
CA LEU A 57 -17.06 -10.29 -4.22
C LEU A 57 -17.95 -11.50 -3.93
N GLU A 58 -19.27 -11.32 -3.88
CA GLU A 58 -20.25 -12.39 -3.63
C GLU A 58 -20.15 -13.55 -4.63
N LEU A 59 -19.81 -13.26 -5.89
CA LEU A 59 -19.62 -14.27 -6.93
C LEU A 59 -18.35 -15.10 -6.71
N VAL A 60 -17.26 -14.49 -6.24
CA VAL A 60 -15.96 -15.17 -6.12
C VAL A 60 -15.71 -15.76 -4.73
N GLU A 61 -16.37 -15.24 -3.68
CA GLU A 61 -16.24 -15.72 -2.30
C GLU A 61 -16.56 -17.21 -2.17
N GLN A 62 -17.54 -17.69 -2.94
CA GLN A 62 -17.96 -19.09 -2.91
C GLN A 62 -16.93 -20.03 -3.54
N THR A 63 -16.04 -19.52 -4.39
CA THR A 63 -15.09 -20.33 -5.17
C THR A 63 -13.66 -20.24 -4.67
N LEU A 64 -13.25 -19.10 -4.12
CA LEU A 64 -11.87 -18.86 -3.70
C LEU A 64 -11.67 -19.15 -2.19
N PRO A 65 -10.83 -20.15 -1.81
CA PRO A 65 -10.66 -20.56 -0.41
C PRO A 65 -10.17 -19.46 0.54
N ILE A 66 -9.49 -18.44 0.02
CA ILE A 66 -8.94 -17.33 0.82
C ILE A 66 -10.04 -16.60 1.60
N PHE A 67 -11.24 -16.47 1.04
CA PHE A 67 -12.32 -15.74 1.71
C PHE A 67 -12.84 -16.43 2.98
N ARG A 68 -12.57 -17.73 3.17
CA ARG A 68 -12.86 -18.42 4.44
C ARG A 68 -12.00 -17.93 5.60
N GLN A 69 -10.90 -17.26 5.30
CA GLN A 69 -9.94 -16.73 6.28
C GLN A 69 -10.09 -15.22 6.46
N LEU A 70 -10.90 -14.55 5.62
CA LEU A 70 -11.11 -13.11 5.68
C LEU A 70 -12.39 -12.79 6.47
N LYS A 71 -12.34 -11.71 7.24
CA LYS A 71 -13.49 -11.17 7.95
C LYS A 71 -13.84 -9.81 7.35
N LEU A 72 -15.11 -9.62 6.97
CA LEU A 72 -15.60 -8.30 6.59
C LEU A 72 -15.56 -7.36 7.81
N HIS A 73 -14.66 -6.38 7.78
CA HIS A 73 -14.56 -5.34 8.82
C HIS A 73 -15.70 -4.32 8.71
N THR A 74 -15.87 -3.75 7.52
CA THR A 74 -16.93 -2.79 7.21
C THR A 74 -17.11 -2.67 5.70
N GLN A 75 -18.29 -2.22 5.25
CA GLN A 75 -18.54 -1.92 3.85
C GLN A 75 -18.18 -0.47 3.54
N LEU A 76 -17.38 -0.26 2.49
CA LEU A 76 -17.04 1.07 1.99
C LEU A 76 -17.94 1.47 0.81
N SER A 77 -18.09 2.76 0.58
CA SER A 77 -18.70 3.34 -0.62
C SER A 77 -17.66 3.98 -1.53
N ALA A 78 -17.85 3.81 -2.84
CA ALA A 78 -17.12 4.58 -3.84
C ALA A 78 -17.54 6.05 -3.78
N THR A 79 -16.63 6.94 -4.17
CA THR A 79 -16.93 8.36 -4.32
C THR A 79 -17.79 8.62 -5.54
N PHE A 80 -18.42 9.80 -5.63
CA PHE A 80 -19.02 10.28 -6.88
C PHE A 80 -18.06 11.26 -7.58
N PRO A 81 -17.78 11.05 -8.88
CA PRO A 81 -18.19 9.90 -9.68
C PRO A 81 -17.35 8.66 -9.34
N SER A 82 -17.95 7.47 -9.45
CA SER A 82 -17.30 6.20 -9.11
C SER A 82 -16.35 5.75 -10.23
N THR A 83 -15.32 6.55 -10.48
CA THR A 83 -14.29 6.32 -11.50
C THR A 83 -12.96 6.02 -10.84
N THR A 84 -12.09 5.26 -11.52
CA THR A 84 -10.71 5.00 -11.09
C THR A 84 -9.98 6.30 -10.75
N SER A 85 -10.19 7.36 -11.56
CA SER A 85 -9.53 8.65 -11.36
C SER A 85 -9.90 9.30 -10.01
N SER A 86 -11.20 9.44 -9.74
CA SER A 86 -11.68 10.02 -8.50
C SER A 86 -11.36 9.15 -7.28
N SER A 87 -11.59 7.83 -7.38
CA SER A 87 -11.37 6.89 -6.27
C SER A 87 -9.90 6.76 -5.86
N LEU A 88 -8.97 6.58 -6.81
CA LEU A 88 -7.54 6.49 -6.47
C LEU A 88 -6.99 7.81 -5.97
N THR A 89 -7.48 8.94 -6.46
CA THR A 89 -7.05 10.24 -5.92
C THR A 89 -7.57 10.44 -4.50
N SER A 90 -8.82 10.06 -4.21
CA SER A 90 -9.35 10.08 -2.84
C SER A 90 -8.58 9.15 -1.90
N LEU A 91 -8.19 7.97 -2.37
CA LEU A 91 -7.33 7.04 -1.62
C LEU A 91 -5.93 7.64 -1.38
N GLY A 92 -5.29 8.17 -2.42
CA GLY A 92 -3.91 8.67 -2.30
C GLY A 92 -3.80 9.97 -1.52
N THR A 93 -4.84 10.79 -1.50
CA THR A 93 -4.83 12.10 -0.81
C THR A 93 -5.55 12.09 0.53
N GLY A 94 -6.38 11.10 0.79
CA GLY A 94 -7.23 11.04 1.99
C GLY A 94 -8.29 12.14 2.06
N VAL A 95 -8.57 12.84 0.96
CA VAL A 95 -9.59 13.90 0.91
C VAL A 95 -10.65 13.60 -0.13
N HIS A 96 -11.76 14.34 -0.09
CA HIS A 96 -12.89 14.13 -0.99
C HIS A 96 -12.64 14.68 -2.41
N VAL A 97 -13.45 14.20 -3.37
CA VAL A 97 -13.37 14.55 -4.79
C VAL A 97 -13.38 16.06 -5.05
N GLY A 98 -14.27 16.78 -4.38
CA GLY A 98 -14.34 18.24 -4.50
C GLY A 98 -13.10 18.98 -3.96
N SER A 99 -12.32 18.34 -3.09
CA SER A 99 -11.11 18.94 -2.50
C SER A 99 -9.87 18.65 -3.33
N HIS A 100 -9.71 17.45 -3.90
CA HIS A 100 -8.54 17.11 -4.72
C HIS A 100 -8.73 17.41 -6.22
N GLY A 101 -9.92 17.78 -6.68
CA GLY A 101 -10.14 18.30 -8.05
C GLY A 101 -10.15 17.25 -9.18
N MET A 102 -9.93 15.97 -8.88
CA MET A 102 -10.04 14.86 -9.84
C MET A 102 -11.49 14.39 -9.94
N VAL A 103 -12.32 15.23 -10.57
CA VAL A 103 -13.78 15.13 -10.57
C VAL A 103 -14.39 14.20 -11.63
N GLY A 104 -13.57 13.44 -12.34
CA GLY A 104 -14.04 12.43 -13.29
C GLY A 104 -12.96 11.89 -14.20
N TYR A 105 -13.38 11.06 -15.15
CA TYR A 105 -12.50 10.42 -16.13
C TYR A 105 -11.92 11.43 -17.15
N THR A 106 -12.79 12.31 -17.66
CA THR A 106 -12.41 13.40 -18.57
C THR A 106 -12.88 14.71 -17.96
N MET A 107 -11.97 15.67 -17.83
CA MET A 107 -12.21 16.96 -17.17
C MET A 107 -11.81 18.09 -18.11
N ARG A 108 -12.53 19.22 -18.03
CA ARG A 108 -12.20 20.42 -18.78
C ARG A 108 -10.98 21.10 -18.17
N VAL A 109 -9.98 21.47 -18.96
CA VAL A 109 -8.82 22.25 -18.53
C VAL A 109 -9.17 23.73 -18.68
N PRO A 110 -9.50 24.46 -17.59
CA PRO A 110 -9.97 25.83 -17.70
C PRO A 110 -8.88 26.75 -18.27
N HIS A 111 -9.28 27.75 -19.05
CA HIS A 111 -8.38 28.78 -19.60
C HIS A 111 -7.29 28.23 -20.54
N SER A 112 -7.50 27.06 -21.13
CA SER A 112 -6.49 26.37 -21.97
C SER A 112 -6.55 26.72 -23.47
N GLY A 113 -7.37 27.70 -23.85
CA GLY A 113 -7.57 28.15 -25.23
C GLY A 113 -9.05 28.15 -25.63
N SER A 114 -9.32 28.23 -26.93
CA SER A 114 -10.67 28.16 -27.51
C SER A 114 -10.66 27.26 -28.77
N PRO A 115 -11.31 26.08 -28.74
CA PRO A 115 -12.03 25.50 -27.60
C PRO A 115 -11.09 25.12 -26.45
N GLU A 116 -11.63 25.07 -25.22
CA GLU A 116 -10.87 24.56 -24.08
C GLU A 116 -10.52 23.08 -24.29
N ARG A 117 -9.33 22.70 -23.82
CA ARG A 117 -8.85 21.32 -23.86
C ARG A 117 -9.58 20.45 -22.83
N LEU A 118 -9.59 19.16 -23.11
CA LEU A 118 -10.05 18.12 -22.18
C LEU A 118 -8.85 17.30 -21.71
N LEU A 119 -8.75 17.10 -20.41
CA LEU A 119 -7.80 16.19 -19.77
C LEU A 119 -8.49 14.84 -19.54
N ASN A 120 -7.99 13.80 -20.18
CA ASN A 120 -8.31 12.41 -19.83
C ASN A 120 -7.30 11.93 -18.78
N ALA A 121 -7.77 11.58 -17.58
CA ALA A 121 -6.88 11.18 -16.49
C ALA A 121 -6.02 9.95 -16.83
N LEU A 122 -6.53 8.99 -17.59
CA LEU A 122 -5.78 7.76 -17.90
C LEU A 122 -4.80 7.88 -19.06
N LYS A 123 -4.90 8.93 -19.88
CA LYS A 123 -3.95 9.21 -20.97
C LYS A 123 -3.01 10.38 -20.67
N TRP A 124 -3.41 11.27 -19.75
CA TRP A 124 -2.75 12.48 -19.28
C TRP A 124 -2.14 13.39 -20.35
N ASP A 125 -2.64 14.63 -20.43
CA ASP A 125 -2.03 15.66 -21.28
C ASP A 125 -0.80 16.24 -20.56
N GLU A 126 0.40 16.03 -21.10
CA GLU A 126 1.68 16.46 -20.49
C GLU A 126 1.77 17.97 -20.25
N ARG A 127 0.99 18.78 -20.97
CA ARG A 127 0.93 20.23 -20.76
C ARG A 127 0.17 20.60 -19.49
N VAL A 128 -0.51 19.65 -18.85
CA VAL A 128 -1.15 19.84 -17.55
C VAL A 128 -0.21 19.28 -16.48
N ASP A 129 0.35 20.17 -15.67
CA ASP A 129 1.17 19.77 -14.54
C ASP A 129 0.33 19.03 -13.49
N PRO A 130 0.65 17.77 -13.17
CA PRO A 130 -0.05 16.98 -12.16
C PRO A 130 -0.11 17.61 -10.77
N HIS A 131 0.95 18.28 -10.35
CA HIS A 131 1.07 18.87 -9.02
C HIS A 131 0.22 20.14 -8.88
N TYR A 132 0.14 20.95 -9.95
CA TYR A 132 -0.78 22.08 -9.95
C TYR A 132 -2.25 21.66 -10.11
N TRP A 133 -2.50 20.60 -10.89
CA TRP A 133 -3.86 20.10 -11.08
C TRP A 133 -4.44 19.49 -9.80
N GLN A 134 -3.66 18.66 -9.10
CA GLN A 134 -3.99 18.09 -7.80
C GLN A 134 -2.96 18.62 -6.79
N SER A 135 -3.32 19.67 -6.07
CA SER A 135 -2.39 20.40 -5.21
C SER A 135 -2.37 19.93 -3.74
N SER A 136 -3.33 19.09 -3.32
CA SER A 136 -3.34 18.59 -1.94
C SER A 136 -2.21 17.57 -1.76
N PRO A 137 -1.36 17.67 -0.72
CA PRO A 137 -0.34 16.67 -0.44
C PRO A 137 -0.95 15.27 -0.35
N THR A 138 -0.31 14.29 -0.98
CA THR A 138 -0.76 12.91 -0.85
C THR A 138 -0.46 12.40 0.57
N LEU A 139 -1.21 11.40 1.04
CA LEU A 139 -0.88 10.68 2.26
C LEU A 139 0.48 9.99 2.16
N PHE A 140 0.90 9.60 0.96
CA PHE A 140 2.24 9.03 0.73
C PHE A 140 3.36 10.05 0.97
N GLU A 141 3.24 11.27 0.45
CA GLU A 141 4.17 12.38 0.74
C GLU A 141 4.22 12.68 2.25
N ARG A 142 3.05 12.78 2.88
CA ARG A 142 2.92 13.04 4.32
C ARG A 142 3.50 11.90 5.17
N GLY A 143 3.28 10.65 4.76
CA GLY A 143 3.83 9.47 5.40
C GLY A 143 5.36 9.48 5.38
N ARG A 144 5.96 9.76 4.23
CA ARG A 144 7.41 9.90 4.11
C ARG A 144 7.98 11.03 4.95
N GLN A 145 7.32 12.19 4.97
CA GLN A 145 7.71 13.30 5.85
C GLN A 145 7.64 12.91 7.33
N SER A 146 6.79 11.94 7.67
CA SER A 146 6.66 11.36 9.02
C SER A 146 7.58 10.16 9.25
N GLY A 147 8.50 9.86 8.32
CA GLY A 147 9.48 8.78 8.44
C GLY A 147 9.00 7.39 7.99
N LEU A 148 7.81 7.29 7.38
CA LEU A 148 7.33 6.01 6.85
C LEU A 148 8.00 5.66 5.52
N ASN A 149 8.33 4.38 5.35
CA ASN A 149 8.57 3.84 4.01
C ASN A 149 7.21 3.54 3.35
N VAL A 150 7.03 3.99 2.12
CA VAL A 150 5.77 3.85 1.38
C VAL A 150 6.10 3.32 0.00
N THR A 151 5.55 2.17 -0.35
CA THR A 151 5.74 1.52 -1.65
C THR A 151 4.41 1.41 -2.37
N HIS A 152 4.38 1.72 -3.65
CA HIS A 152 3.22 1.50 -4.52
C HIS A 152 3.61 0.52 -5.62
N ILE A 153 3.00 -0.67 -5.60
CA ILE A 153 3.28 -1.74 -6.54
C ILE A 153 2.13 -1.85 -7.53
N ALA A 154 2.39 -1.57 -8.80
CA ALA A 154 1.37 -1.56 -9.84
C ALA A 154 2.00 -1.73 -11.23
N ALA A 155 1.19 -1.80 -12.28
CA ALA A 155 1.67 -2.04 -13.63
C ALA A 155 2.77 -1.03 -14.04
N LYS A 156 3.91 -1.51 -14.56
CA LYS A 156 5.09 -0.66 -14.90
C LYS A 156 4.72 0.54 -15.78
N ARG A 157 3.78 0.36 -16.70
CA ARG A 157 3.29 1.42 -17.60
C ARG A 157 2.67 2.64 -16.91
N TYR A 158 2.32 2.57 -15.62
CA TYR A 158 1.72 3.70 -14.90
C TYR A 158 2.69 4.53 -14.08
N GLU A 159 3.93 4.06 -13.86
CA GLU A 159 4.92 4.64 -12.93
C GLU A 159 5.11 6.15 -13.11
N GLU A 160 5.42 6.57 -14.33
CA GLU A 160 5.70 7.97 -14.67
C GLU A 160 4.52 8.69 -15.31
N THR A 161 3.30 8.16 -15.16
CA THR A 161 2.12 8.83 -15.72
C THR A 161 1.75 10.07 -14.90
N GLY A 162 1.22 11.09 -15.57
CA GLY A 162 0.76 12.29 -14.87
C GLY A 162 -0.34 11.99 -13.84
N PHE A 163 -1.15 10.97 -14.06
CA PHE A 163 -2.15 10.56 -13.08
C PHE A 163 -1.54 9.94 -11.82
N THR A 164 -0.55 9.05 -11.94
CA THR A 164 0.19 8.54 -10.78
C THR A 164 0.85 9.69 -10.02
N ARG A 165 1.46 10.65 -10.72
CA ARG A 165 2.03 11.85 -10.07
C ARG A 165 0.97 12.74 -9.40
N ALA A 166 -0.22 12.86 -9.96
CA ALA A 166 -1.31 13.64 -9.37
C ALA A 166 -1.92 12.94 -8.14
N ALA A 167 -2.14 11.64 -8.20
CA ALA A 167 -2.92 10.92 -7.20
C ALA A 167 -2.07 10.22 -6.15
N LEU A 168 -0.89 9.70 -6.53
CA LEU A 168 -0.14 8.70 -5.76
C LEU A 168 1.35 9.05 -5.59
N ARG A 169 1.76 10.28 -5.91
CA ARG A 169 3.15 10.74 -5.73
C ARG A 169 3.61 10.61 -4.28
N GLY A 170 4.91 10.49 -4.08
CA GLY A 170 5.52 10.30 -2.77
C GLY A 170 5.65 8.84 -2.35
N ALA A 171 5.11 7.86 -3.07
CA ALA A 171 5.46 6.45 -2.86
C ALA A 171 6.71 6.07 -3.67
N ASN A 172 7.48 5.10 -3.19
CA ASN A 172 8.43 4.36 -4.03
C ASN A 172 7.62 3.49 -4.98
N TYR A 173 7.56 3.86 -6.26
CA TYR A 173 6.84 3.07 -7.24
C TYR A 173 7.67 1.84 -7.62
N HIS A 174 7.07 0.65 -7.55
CA HIS A 174 7.67 -0.58 -8.03
C HIS A 174 6.80 -1.13 -9.15
N GLY A 175 7.27 -0.97 -10.39
CA GLY A 175 6.52 -1.37 -11.56
C GLY A 175 6.68 -2.84 -11.92
N VAL A 176 5.58 -3.58 -11.96
CA VAL A 176 5.51 -5.00 -12.29
C VAL A 176 4.65 -5.24 -13.54
N ASN A 177 4.76 -6.39 -14.20
CA ASN A 177 3.94 -6.71 -15.38
C ASN A 177 3.11 -7.99 -15.25
N VAL A 178 3.42 -8.84 -14.27
CA VAL A 178 2.65 -10.06 -13.97
C VAL A 178 2.35 -10.19 -12.47
N ILE A 179 1.40 -11.05 -12.11
CA ILE A 179 0.93 -11.20 -10.73
C ILE A 179 2.04 -11.74 -9.82
N ASP A 180 2.83 -12.71 -10.28
CA ASP A 180 3.90 -13.30 -9.47
C ASP A 180 4.93 -12.25 -9.06
N GLU A 181 5.34 -11.37 -9.98
CA GLU A 181 6.20 -10.22 -9.68
C GLU A 181 5.57 -9.27 -8.65
N MET A 182 4.25 -9.06 -8.70
CA MET A 182 3.55 -8.22 -7.71
C MET A 182 3.64 -8.82 -6.31
N VAL A 183 3.50 -10.15 -6.18
CA VAL A 183 3.62 -10.85 -4.91
C VAL A 183 5.05 -10.75 -4.38
N SER A 184 6.05 -11.06 -5.21
CA SER A 184 7.46 -10.95 -4.85
C SER A 184 7.85 -9.54 -4.41
N ALA A 185 7.47 -8.53 -5.18
CA ALA A 185 7.75 -7.13 -4.85
C ALA A 185 7.06 -6.69 -3.55
N THR A 186 5.88 -7.24 -3.24
CA THR A 186 5.18 -6.96 -1.98
C THR A 186 5.93 -7.55 -0.80
N ILE A 187 6.38 -8.80 -0.92
CA ILE A 187 7.14 -9.50 0.12
C ILE A 187 8.49 -8.82 0.36
N GLU A 188 9.18 -8.41 -0.71
CA GLU A 188 10.41 -7.63 -0.64
C GLU A 188 10.19 -6.31 0.12
N ALA A 189 9.19 -5.52 -0.29
CA ALA A 189 8.88 -4.24 0.33
C ALA A 189 8.53 -4.37 1.82
N GLU A 190 7.72 -5.37 2.18
CA GLU A 190 7.36 -5.67 3.58
C GLU A 190 8.58 -6.12 4.39
N SER A 191 9.45 -6.96 3.84
CA SER A 191 10.64 -7.46 4.52
C SER A 191 11.66 -6.34 4.80
N ILE A 192 11.80 -5.41 3.85
CA ILE A 192 12.62 -4.21 4.02
C ILE A 192 11.99 -3.27 5.05
N ALA A 193 10.68 -3.01 4.97
CA ALA A 193 9.97 -2.19 5.94
C ALA A 193 10.03 -2.79 7.36
N ALA A 194 10.13 -4.10 7.47
CA ALA A 194 10.32 -4.82 8.72
C ALA A 194 11.72 -4.69 9.33
N GLY A 195 12.69 -4.13 8.59
CA GLY A 195 14.07 -3.98 9.06
C GLY A 195 14.79 -5.31 9.26
N LEU A 196 14.27 -6.41 8.70
CA LEU A 196 14.83 -7.76 8.89
C LEU A 196 16.30 -7.85 8.48
N PHE A 197 16.69 -7.03 7.49
CA PHE A 197 18.05 -7.01 6.93
C PHE A 197 18.82 -5.73 7.30
N GLY A 198 18.40 -5.04 8.37
CA GLY A 198 19.00 -3.80 8.83
C GLY A 198 18.39 -2.53 8.21
N PRO A 199 18.93 -1.35 8.55
CA PRO A 199 18.36 -0.06 8.16
C PRO A 199 18.57 0.30 6.69
N THR A 200 19.41 -0.45 5.97
CA THR A 200 19.71 -0.20 4.55
C THR A 200 20.00 -1.52 3.85
N VAL A 201 19.29 -1.79 2.76
CA VAL A 201 19.56 -2.91 1.85
C VAL A 201 20.09 -2.35 0.55
N GLU A 202 21.29 -2.76 0.15
CA GLU A 202 21.87 -2.34 -1.13
C GLU A 202 21.10 -2.94 -2.32
N ALA A 203 20.88 -2.14 -3.38
CA ALA A 203 20.11 -2.56 -4.56
C ALA A 203 20.61 -3.88 -5.18
N LYS A 204 21.94 -4.09 -5.21
CA LYS A 204 22.57 -5.32 -5.75
C LYS A 204 22.22 -6.59 -4.98
N ASN A 205 21.65 -6.47 -3.78
CA ASN A 205 21.31 -7.57 -2.90
C ASN A 205 19.80 -7.87 -2.86
N LEU A 206 18.93 -7.04 -3.47
CA LEU A 206 17.47 -7.18 -3.40
C LEU A 206 17.01 -8.53 -3.95
N GLU A 207 17.57 -8.95 -5.09
CA GLU A 207 17.27 -10.25 -5.72
C GLU A 207 17.62 -11.46 -4.83
N ARG A 208 18.38 -11.28 -3.74
CA ARG A 208 18.75 -12.36 -2.80
C ARG A 208 17.76 -12.56 -1.66
N ILE A 209 16.83 -11.63 -1.44
CA ILE A 209 15.79 -11.77 -0.40
C ILE A 209 14.83 -12.91 -0.77
N GLY A 210 14.65 -13.15 -2.07
CA GLY A 210 13.77 -14.18 -2.61
C GLY A 210 12.30 -13.78 -2.57
N ASP A 211 11.45 -14.65 -3.11
CA ASP A 211 10.00 -14.42 -3.21
C ASP A 211 9.25 -14.79 -1.93
N LEU A 212 9.91 -15.43 -0.96
CA LEU A 212 9.33 -15.85 0.30
C LEU A 212 10.36 -15.73 1.42
N VAL A 213 10.03 -14.92 2.43
CA VAL A 213 10.78 -14.85 3.68
C VAL A 213 10.00 -15.61 4.75
N VAL A 214 10.54 -16.73 5.22
CA VAL A 214 9.93 -17.52 6.30
C VAL A 214 10.80 -17.42 7.54
N ILE A 215 10.20 -16.96 8.63
CA ILE A 215 10.84 -16.87 9.94
C ILE A 215 10.17 -17.92 10.82
N ALA A 216 10.92 -18.94 11.22
CA ALA A 216 10.41 -19.94 12.15
C ALA A 216 10.11 -19.29 13.51
N ASN A 217 8.98 -19.63 14.11
CA ASN A 217 8.60 -19.15 15.43
C ASN A 217 8.90 -20.21 16.51
N ASP A 218 9.14 -19.72 17.73
CA ASP A 218 9.38 -20.52 18.93
C ASP A 218 10.57 -21.49 18.80
N LYS A 219 10.32 -22.80 18.89
CA LYS A 219 11.33 -23.86 18.87
C LYS A 219 11.33 -24.64 17.56
N LEU A 220 10.81 -24.04 16.49
CA LEU A 220 10.76 -24.64 15.17
C LEU A 220 11.99 -24.22 14.36
N ILE A 221 12.40 -25.11 13.47
CA ILE A 221 13.43 -24.86 12.47
C ILE A 221 12.85 -25.19 11.10
N LEU A 222 13.33 -24.49 10.07
CA LEU A 222 13.01 -24.82 8.68
C LEU A 222 14.16 -25.64 8.12
N VAL A 223 13.80 -26.74 7.47
CA VAL A 223 14.76 -27.69 6.94
C VAL A 223 14.44 -27.91 5.46
N GLU A 224 15.46 -27.82 4.63
CA GLU A 224 15.36 -28.22 3.23
C GLU A 224 15.28 -29.74 3.17
N PRO A 225 14.22 -30.34 2.59
CA PRO A 225 14.03 -31.79 2.60
C PRO A 225 15.25 -32.55 2.07
N ASP A 226 15.88 -32.05 1.01
CA ASP A 226 17.05 -32.68 0.38
C ASP A 226 18.35 -32.55 1.20
N ARG A 227 18.35 -31.73 2.27
CA ARG A 227 19.51 -31.48 3.14
C ARG A 227 19.21 -31.79 4.60
N GLU A 228 18.12 -32.50 4.90
CA GLU A 228 17.66 -32.75 6.25
C GLU A 228 18.73 -33.36 7.15
N GLU A 229 19.41 -34.42 6.71
CA GLU A 229 20.46 -35.10 7.48
C GLU A 229 21.59 -34.14 7.87
N LEU A 230 22.02 -33.28 6.93
CA LEU A 230 23.09 -32.31 7.15
C LEU A 230 22.65 -31.19 8.10
N GLN A 231 21.43 -30.68 7.95
CA GLN A 231 20.91 -29.57 8.74
C GLN A 231 20.62 -30.04 10.18
N LEU A 232 19.99 -31.20 10.36
CA LEU A 232 19.68 -31.76 11.69
C LEU A 232 20.92 -32.26 12.45
N ALA A 233 22.06 -32.43 11.78
CA ALA A 233 23.32 -32.75 12.45
C ALA A 233 23.92 -31.56 13.24
N MET A 234 23.40 -30.34 13.04
CA MET A 234 23.86 -29.15 13.74
C MET A 234 23.36 -29.15 15.20
N VAL A 235 24.25 -28.82 16.15
CA VAL A 235 23.90 -28.74 17.59
C VAL A 235 22.96 -27.57 17.90
N GLY A 236 22.96 -26.53 17.06
CA GLY A 236 22.09 -25.37 17.19
C GLY A 236 21.72 -24.80 15.83
N HIS A 237 20.52 -24.22 15.75
CA HIS A 237 19.99 -23.55 14.58
C HIS A 237 19.71 -22.08 14.92
N HIS A 238 19.94 -21.21 13.96
CA HIS A 238 19.62 -19.79 14.04
C HIS A 238 19.08 -19.32 12.68
N GLY A 239 18.47 -18.15 12.65
CA GLY A 239 17.88 -17.56 11.44
C GLY A 239 16.50 -16.95 11.68
N GLY A 240 15.98 -17.10 12.90
CA GLY A 240 14.80 -16.41 13.40
C GLY A 240 15.12 -15.04 14.01
N ILE A 241 14.11 -14.48 14.67
CA ILE A 241 14.15 -13.14 15.30
C ILE A 241 13.99 -13.20 16.82
N SER A 242 14.08 -14.40 17.41
CA SER A 242 13.90 -14.57 18.85
C SER A 242 15.08 -13.97 19.63
N ALA A 243 14.83 -13.54 20.87
CA ALA A 243 15.90 -13.04 21.75
C ALA A 243 17.00 -14.09 21.95
N ALA A 244 16.62 -15.37 22.05
CA ALA A 244 17.56 -16.49 22.20
C ALA A 244 18.51 -16.66 21.00
N GLU A 245 18.11 -16.24 19.80
CA GLU A 245 18.94 -16.31 18.58
C GLU A 245 19.72 -15.03 18.31
N THR A 246 19.22 -13.87 18.75
CA THR A 246 19.72 -12.56 18.31
C THR A 246 20.54 -11.82 19.37
N GLU A 247 20.39 -12.13 20.66
CA GLU A 247 21.14 -11.48 21.74
C GLU A 247 22.57 -12.04 21.84
N ILE A 248 23.56 -11.20 21.58
CA ILE A 248 24.99 -11.54 21.71
C ILE A 248 25.57 -10.77 22.88
N PRO A 249 26.05 -11.44 23.96
CA PRO A 249 26.62 -10.75 25.09
C PRO A 249 28.00 -10.16 24.74
N LEU A 250 28.18 -8.86 24.97
CA LEU A 250 29.48 -8.21 24.95
C LEU A 250 30.06 -8.19 26.36
N LEU A 251 31.16 -8.93 26.56
CA LEU A 251 31.90 -8.94 27.82
C LEU A 251 33.14 -8.06 27.68
N MET A 252 33.31 -7.11 28.60
CA MET A 252 34.51 -6.28 28.68
C MET A 252 35.18 -6.48 30.03
N GLU A 253 36.50 -6.61 30.02
CA GLU A 253 37.30 -6.65 31.23
C GLU A 253 37.22 -5.30 31.95
N GLN A 254 36.86 -5.31 33.24
CA GLN A 254 36.94 -4.11 34.07
C GLN A 254 38.41 -3.84 34.38
N ARG A 255 38.90 -2.68 33.93
CA ARG A 255 40.20 -2.14 34.36
C ARG A 255 40.04 -1.23 35.57
#